data_AF-R4W9T4-F1
#
_entry.id   AF-R4W9T4-F1
#
_cell.length_a   1.000
_cell.length_b   1.000
_cell.length_c   1.000
_cell.angle_alpha   90.00
_cell.angle_beta   90.00
_cell.angle_gamma   90.00
#
_symmetry.space_group_name_H-M   'P 1'
#
loop_
_entity.id
_entity.type
_entity.pdbx_description
1 polymer ?
#
loop_
_entity_poly.entity_id
_entity_poly.type
_entity_poly.pdbx_seq_one_letter_code
_entity_poly.pdbx_strand_id
1 'polypeptide(L)'
;MVELECTTARPGGVTLVAVRLDNRVESPGVDVHRIRLRSRIDGPTWPPRVQGVPAAPWDGDAAEVVVPTGQVGSIGFASPEPPVEPPVEIESVEPADPDAGSGPGDDPTAEDVLRVLGDPSPPRDAVDPTASPGATAGATGGTGPEAGP
;
A
#
# COMPACT_ATOMS: atom_id res chain seq x y z
N MET A 1 2.61 14.22 19.03
CA MET A 1 1.27 14.10 18.43
C MET A 1 1.47 13.87 16.95
N VAL A 2 0.63 13.08 16.30
CA VAL A 2 0.68 12.92 14.84
C VAL A 2 0.34 14.26 14.19
N GLU A 3 1.15 14.71 13.22
CA GLU A 3 0.91 15.95 12.50
C GLU A 3 0.17 15.67 11.18
N LEU A 4 -0.83 16.51 10.88
CA LEU A 4 -1.64 16.45 9.67
C LEU A 4 -1.25 17.58 8.72
N GLU A 5 -0.84 17.23 7.51
CA GLU A 5 -0.61 18.19 6.42
C GLU A 5 -1.51 17.83 5.23
N CYS A 6 -2.19 18.83 4.67
CA CYS A 6 -3.10 18.66 3.54
C CYS A 6 -2.64 19.52 2.35
N THR A 7 -2.66 18.93 1.17
CA THR A 7 -2.53 19.66 -0.10
C THR A 7 -3.80 19.49 -0.91
N THR A 8 -4.38 20.60 -1.36
CA THR A 8 -5.60 20.60 -2.18
C THR A 8 -5.34 21.15 -3.58
N ALA A 9 -5.99 20.56 -4.57
CA ALA A 9 -5.98 21.04 -5.96
C ALA A 9 -7.40 20.91 -6.54
N ARG A 10 -7.80 21.78 -7.47
CA ARG A 10 -9.14 21.72 -8.07
C ARG A 10 -9.16 21.66 -9.61
N PRO A 11 -8.60 20.61 -10.24
CA PRO A 11 -8.67 20.45 -11.68
C PRO A 11 -10.08 20.10 -12.16
N GLY A 12 -10.56 20.76 -13.22
CA GLY A 12 -11.82 20.38 -13.88
C GLY A 12 -13.06 20.43 -12.97
N GLY A 13 -13.04 21.25 -11.92
CA GLY A 13 -14.13 21.37 -10.95
C GLY A 13 -14.12 20.33 -9.82
N VAL A 14 -13.26 19.31 -9.90
CA VAL A 14 -13.10 18.28 -8.87
C VAL A 14 -12.03 18.68 -7.89
N THR A 15 -12.31 18.61 -6.59
CA THR A 15 -11.33 18.81 -5.53
C THR A 15 -10.56 17.52 -5.31
N LEU A 16 -9.24 17.58 -5.41
CA LEU A 16 -8.30 16.53 -5.03
C LEU A 16 -7.65 16.92 -3.72
N VAL A 17 -7.62 16.01 -2.76
CA VAL A 17 -6.98 16.21 -1.46
C VAL A 17 -5.94 15.12 -1.26
N ALA A 18 -4.70 15.53 -1.01
CA ALA A 18 -3.63 14.67 -0.55
C ALA A 18 -3.35 14.97 0.93
N VAL A 19 -3.33 13.92 1.74
CA VAL A 19 -3.11 13.97 3.18
C VAL A 19 -1.78 13.29 3.49
N ARG A 20 -0.95 13.98 4.27
CA ARG A 20 0.30 13.48 4.81
C ARG A 20 0.21 13.44 6.34
N LEU A 21 0.48 12.27 6.90
CA LEU A 21 0.47 11.99 8.34
C LEU A 21 1.91 11.82 8.82
N ASP A 22 2.42 12.76 9.59
CA ASP A 22 3.76 12.64 10.18
C ASP A 22 3.65 12.02 11.59
N ASN A 23 4.08 10.75 11.71
CA ASN A 23 4.09 10.01 12.96
C ASN A 23 5.51 9.86 13.53
N ARG A 24 6.34 10.89 13.39
CA ARG A 24 7.71 10.90 13.95
C ARG A 24 7.78 11.36 15.41
N VAL A 25 6.64 11.45 16.08
CA VAL A 25 6.61 11.73 17.51
C VAL A 25 7.25 10.57 18.30
N GLU A 26 8.11 10.91 19.25
CA GLU A 26 8.64 9.95 20.22
C GLU A 26 7.50 9.41 21.10
N SER A 27 7.18 8.13 20.95
CA SER A 27 6.13 7.43 21.71
C SER A 27 6.68 6.10 22.25
N PRO A 28 7.29 6.11 23.46
CA PRO A 28 7.92 4.92 24.01
C PRO A 28 6.93 3.77 24.19
N GLY A 29 7.25 2.59 23.65
CA GLY A 29 6.41 1.39 23.76
C GLY A 29 5.19 1.36 22.84
N VAL A 30 5.11 2.27 21.85
CA VAL A 30 4.08 2.26 20.81
C VAL A 30 4.75 2.13 19.45
N ASP A 31 4.59 0.99 18.79
CA ASP A 31 5.23 0.72 17.50
C ASP A 31 4.40 1.25 16.32
N VAL A 32 3.07 1.29 16.45
CA VAL A 32 2.15 1.76 15.40
C VAL A 32 0.99 2.58 15.97
N HIS A 33 0.52 3.54 15.20
CA HIS A 33 -0.67 4.34 15.52
C HIS A 33 -1.74 4.13 14.45
N ARG A 34 -2.96 3.80 14.88
CA ARG A 34 -4.17 3.84 14.07
C ARG A 34 -4.75 5.25 14.13
N ILE A 35 -4.89 5.87 12.97
CA ILE A 35 -5.31 7.26 12.81
C ILE A 35 -6.61 7.26 12.03
N ARG A 36 -7.67 7.78 12.64
CA ARG A 36 -8.97 7.95 12.00
C ARG A 36 -9.08 9.38 11.48
N LEU A 37 -9.36 9.50 10.19
CA LEU A 37 -9.52 10.75 9.46
C LEU A 37 -10.96 10.92 9.02
N ARG A 38 -11.38 12.18 8.91
CA ARG A 38 -12.67 12.56 8.33
C ARG A 38 -12.54 13.69 7.32
N SER A 39 -13.17 13.54 6.17
CA SER A 39 -13.37 14.61 5.19
C SER A 39 -14.38 15.63 5.73
N ARG A 40 -14.03 16.91 5.62
CA ARG A 40 -14.90 18.03 5.99
C ARG A 40 -15.61 18.67 4.81
N ILE A 41 -15.36 18.17 3.59
CA ILE A 41 -16.00 18.67 2.38
C ILE A 41 -17.45 18.20 2.38
N ASP A 42 -18.39 19.13 2.17
CA ASP A 42 -19.84 18.88 2.17
C ASP A 42 -20.31 18.17 0.90
N GLY A 43 -19.79 16.96 0.66
CA GLY A 43 -20.02 16.18 -0.54
C GLY A 43 -19.43 14.77 -0.48
N PRO A 44 -19.68 13.95 -1.50
CA PRO A 44 -19.22 12.58 -1.50
C PRO A 44 -17.70 12.50 -1.59
N THR A 45 -17.11 11.64 -0.77
CA THR A 45 -15.69 11.31 -0.84
C THR A 45 -15.49 10.21 -1.88
N TRP A 46 -14.66 10.48 -2.87
CA TRP A 46 -14.27 9.56 -3.93
C TRP A 46 -12.87 9.03 -3.66
N PRO A 47 -12.74 7.81 -3.11
CA PRO A 47 -11.44 7.21 -2.91
C PRO A 47 -10.68 6.99 -4.23
N PRO A 48 -9.35 6.94 -4.18
CA PRO A 48 -8.52 6.46 -5.28
C PRO A 48 -9.01 5.09 -5.73
N ARG A 49 -8.99 4.81 -7.03
CA ARG A 49 -9.40 3.50 -7.57
C ARG A 49 -8.20 2.74 -8.10
N VAL A 50 -8.09 1.48 -7.71
CA VAL A 50 -7.13 0.52 -8.27
C VAL A 50 -7.95 -0.54 -9.01
N GLN A 51 -7.69 -0.72 -10.31
CA GLN A 51 -8.47 -1.65 -11.16
C GLN A 51 -9.99 -1.39 -11.13
N GLY A 52 -10.40 -0.12 -10.95
CA GLY A 52 -11.81 0.29 -10.86
C GLY A 52 -12.46 0.10 -9.48
N VAL A 53 -11.78 -0.54 -8.53
CA VAL A 53 -12.26 -0.73 -7.16
C VAL A 53 -11.75 0.42 -6.27
N PRO A 54 -12.62 1.04 -5.45
CA PRO A 54 -12.18 1.92 -4.35
C PRO A 54 -11.05 1.28 -3.55
N ALA A 55 -9.89 1.91 -3.56
CA ALA A 55 -8.80 1.52 -2.69
C ALA A 55 -9.19 1.84 -1.25
N ALA A 56 -8.98 0.87 -0.35
CA ALA A 56 -8.89 1.15 1.07
C ALA A 56 -7.90 2.32 1.30
N PRO A 57 -8.09 3.13 2.35
CA PRO A 57 -8.92 2.85 3.53
C PRO A 57 -10.17 3.74 3.73
N TRP A 58 -10.70 4.37 2.68
CA TRP A 58 -11.92 5.18 2.84
C TRP A 58 -13.18 4.33 2.95
N ASP A 59 -13.99 4.62 3.97
CA ASP A 59 -15.37 4.17 4.14
C ASP A 59 -16.28 5.39 4.35
N GLY A 60 -17.08 5.72 3.34
CA GLY A 60 -17.85 6.98 3.33
C GLY A 60 -16.93 8.21 3.35
N ASP A 61 -17.14 9.10 4.31
CA ASP A 61 -16.33 10.30 4.58
C ASP A 61 -15.19 10.08 5.57
N ALA A 62 -14.99 8.85 6.05
CA ALA A 62 -13.96 8.51 7.01
C ALA A 62 -12.87 7.60 6.40
N ALA A 63 -11.66 7.68 6.92
CA ALA A 63 -10.57 6.77 6.59
C ALA A 63 -9.81 6.33 7.83
N GLU A 64 -9.34 5.10 7.83
CA GLU A 64 -8.50 4.55 8.90
C GLU A 64 -7.12 4.19 8.37
N VAL A 65 -6.07 4.83 8.87
CA VAL A 65 -4.69 4.61 8.42
C VAL A 65 -3.84 4.15 9.60
N VAL A 66 -3.13 3.03 9.43
CA VAL A 66 -2.12 2.60 10.39
C VAL A 66 -0.76 3.13 9.93
N VAL A 67 -0.10 3.92 10.78
CA VAL A 67 1.22 4.49 10.49
C VAL A 67 2.20 4.07 11.57
N PRO A 68 3.31 3.38 11.23
CA PRO A 68 4.33 3.05 12.20
C PRO A 68 4.97 4.28 12.84
N THR A 69 5.38 4.16 14.09
CA THR A 69 6.11 5.22 14.81
C THR A 69 7.44 5.51 14.10
N GLY A 70 7.79 6.78 13.96
CA GLY A 70 8.96 7.22 13.20
C GLY A 70 8.73 7.30 11.68
N GLN A 71 7.56 6.92 11.18
CA GLN A 71 7.24 6.91 9.75
C GLN A 71 6.25 8.01 9.37
N VAL A 72 6.06 8.15 8.06
CA VAL A 72 5.12 9.08 7.44
C VAL A 72 4.14 8.27 6.61
N GLY A 73 2.84 8.45 6.85
CA GLY A 73 1.77 7.87 6.06
C GLY A 73 1.24 8.88 5.04
N SER A 74 0.60 8.38 3.98
CA SER A 74 -0.12 9.23 3.03
C SER A 74 -1.38 8.55 2.50
N ILE A 75 -2.43 9.35 2.32
CA ILE A 75 -3.70 8.93 1.73
C ILE A 75 -4.27 10.12 0.94
N GLY A 76 -5.12 9.86 -0.05
CA GLY A 76 -5.83 10.93 -0.75
C GLY A 76 -7.27 10.55 -1.06
N PHE A 77 -8.05 11.53 -1.48
CA PHE A 77 -9.39 11.37 -2.01
C PHE A 77 -9.75 12.52 -2.95
N ALA A 78 -10.88 12.38 -3.63
CA ALA A 78 -11.47 13.43 -4.43
C ALA A 78 -12.90 13.76 -3.96
N SER A 79 -13.41 14.94 -4.29
CA SER A 79 -14.81 15.32 -4.11
C SER A 79 -15.25 16.23 -5.26
N PRO A 80 -16.49 16.12 -5.74
CA PRO A 80 -17.03 17.06 -6.73
C PRO A 80 -17.21 18.47 -6.15
N GLU A 81 -17.28 18.59 -4.83
CA GLU A 81 -17.56 19.84 -4.14
C GLU A 81 -16.32 20.70 -3.95
N PRO A 82 -16.47 22.04 -3.81
CA PRO A 82 -15.35 22.94 -3.53
C PRO A 82 -14.57 22.55 -2.26
N PRO A 83 -13.26 22.83 -2.18
CA PRO A 83 -12.48 22.56 -0.98
C PRO A 83 -12.93 23.44 0.19
N VAL A 84 -12.78 22.92 1.40
CA VAL A 84 -12.90 23.67 2.66
C VAL A 84 -11.55 23.67 3.38
N GLU A 85 -11.34 24.60 4.32
CA GLU A 85 -10.09 24.70 5.09
C GLU A 85 -10.37 24.51 6.61
N PRO A 86 -9.75 23.50 7.26
CA PRO A 86 -9.02 22.39 6.66
C PRO A 86 -9.94 21.39 5.96
N PRO A 87 -9.49 20.72 4.88
CA PRO A 87 -10.31 19.78 4.11
C PRO A 87 -10.53 18.45 4.85
N VAL A 88 -9.68 18.15 5.84
CA VAL A 88 -9.66 16.91 6.61
C VAL A 88 -9.38 17.24 8.07
N GLU A 89 -9.91 16.42 8.96
CA GLU A 89 -9.58 16.43 10.38
C GLU A 89 -9.15 15.04 10.87
N ILE A 90 -8.30 15.01 11.90
CA ILE A 90 -8.02 13.80 12.68
C ILE A 90 -9.13 13.65 13.72
N GLU A 91 -9.94 12.60 13.62
CA GLU A 91 -10.97 12.28 14.62
C GLU A 91 -10.37 11.58 15.84
N SER A 92 -9.45 10.63 15.61
CA SER A 92 -8.78 9.91 16.69
C SER A 92 -7.39 9.41 16.29
N VAL A 93 -6.54 9.23 17.31
CA VAL A 93 -5.24 8.58 17.19
C VAL A 93 -5.12 7.61 18.35
N GLU A 94 -4.98 6.32 18.04
CA GLU A 94 -4.92 5.24 19.04
C GLU A 94 -3.69 4.37 18.77
N PRO A 95 -2.96 3.93 19.82
CA PRO A 95 -1.98 2.86 19.67
C PRO A 95 -2.66 1.62 19.08
N ALA A 96 -2.04 1.00 18.08
CA ALA A 96 -2.49 -0.27 17.53
C ALA A 96 -1.44 -1.36 17.79
N ASP A 97 -1.89 -2.61 17.72
CA ASP A 97 -1.00 -3.75 17.73
C ASP A 97 -0.45 -3.94 16.30
N PRO A 98 0.87 -4.04 16.08
CA PRO A 98 1.44 -4.24 14.74
C PRO A 98 0.92 -5.52 14.07
N ASP A 99 0.46 -6.50 14.85
CA ASP A 99 -0.13 -7.77 14.37
C ASP A 99 -1.67 -7.73 14.30
N ALA A 100 -2.32 -6.67 14.79
CA ALA A 100 -3.75 -6.45 14.59
C ALA A 100 -3.97 -5.88 13.18
N GLY A 101 -3.84 -6.79 12.21
CA GLY A 101 -3.81 -6.54 10.78
C GLY A 101 -4.75 -5.44 10.29
N SER A 102 -4.23 -4.70 9.32
CA SER A 102 -4.99 -3.83 8.44
C SER A 102 -6.26 -4.53 7.95
N GLY A 103 -7.40 -3.85 8.01
CA GLY A 103 -8.63 -4.27 7.33
C GLY A 103 -8.37 -4.59 5.85
N PRO A 104 -9.31 -5.28 5.17
CA PRO A 104 -9.07 -6.15 4.02
C PRO A 104 -8.19 -5.48 2.94
N GLY A 105 -6.90 -5.78 3.04
CA GLY A 105 -5.83 -5.17 2.27
C GLY A 105 -4.46 -5.73 2.67
N ASP A 106 -4.45 -6.92 3.28
CA ASP A 106 -3.23 -7.71 3.40
C ASP A 106 -2.85 -8.09 1.96
N ASP A 107 -1.75 -7.53 1.45
CA ASP A 107 -1.17 -8.00 0.20
C ASP A 107 -0.87 -9.48 0.41
N PRO A 108 -1.53 -10.39 -0.32
CA PRO A 108 -1.43 -11.81 -0.06
C PRO A 108 0.03 -12.22 -0.13
N THR A 109 0.53 -12.93 0.88
CA THR A 109 1.89 -13.43 0.84
C THR A 109 2.05 -14.37 -0.36
N ALA A 110 3.28 -14.60 -0.82
CA ALA A 110 3.52 -15.54 -1.91
C ALA A 110 2.92 -16.93 -1.61
N GLU A 111 2.93 -17.36 -0.34
CA GLU A 111 2.28 -18.61 0.09
C GLU A 111 0.75 -18.55 0.02
N ASP A 112 0.14 -17.42 0.36
CA ASP A 112 -1.32 -17.23 0.23
C ASP A 112 -1.76 -17.27 -1.22
N VAL A 113 -0.99 -16.65 -2.13
CA VAL A 113 -1.26 -16.69 -3.57
C VAL A 113 -1.15 -18.12 -4.11
N LEU A 114 -0.11 -18.86 -3.72
CA LEU A 114 0.07 -20.26 -4.14
C LEU A 114 -1.05 -21.17 -3.62
N ARG A 115 -1.55 -20.93 -2.40
CA ARG A 115 -2.68 -21.68 -1.83
C ARG A 115 -3.97 -21.44 -2.61
N VAL A 116 -4.22 -20.20 -3.07
CA VAL A 116 -5.41 -19.85 -3.87
C VAL A 116 -5.36 -20.49 -5.26
N LEU A 117 -4.18 -20.51 -5.88
CA LEU A 117 -4.00 -21.07 -7.23
C LEU A 117 -4.02 -22.61 -7.24
N GLY A 118 -3.77 -23.25 -6.10
CA GLY A 118 -3.72 -24.71 -5.99
C GLY A 118 -2.51 -25.32 -6.71
N ASP A 119 -2.52 -26.65 -6.90
CA ASP A 119 -1.47 -27.35 -7.66
C ASP A 119 -1.70 -27.16 -9.17
N PRO A 120 -0.83 -26.42 -9.89
CA PRO A 120 -0.97 -26.24 -11.32
C PRO A 120 -0.54 -27.52 -12.04
N SER A 121 -1.42 -28.52 -12.09
CA SER A 121 -1.22 -29.69 -12.93
C SER A 121 -1.89 -29.45 -14.30
N PRO A 122 -1.15 -29.02 -15.34
CA PRO A 122 -1.72 -28.89 -16.68
C PRO A 122 -2.28 -30.25 -17.14
N PRO A 123 -3.36 -30.28 -17.94
CA PRO A 123 -3.84 -31.52 -18.55
C PRO A 123 -2.69 -32.23 -19.27
N ARG A 124 -2.62 -33.57 -19.19
CA ARG A 124 -1.47 -34.34 -19.69
C ARG A 124 -1.13 -34.07 -21.15
N ASP A 125 -2.12 -33.76 -21.98
CA ASP A 125 -1.94 -33.48 -23.40
C ASP A 125 -1.38 -32.07 -23.68
N ALA A 126 -1.31 -31.20 -22.67
CA ALA A 126 -0.71 -29.86 -22.78
C ALA A 126 0.79 -29.85 -22.46
N VAL A 127 1.36 -30.96 -21.98
CA VAL A 127 2.78 -31.10 -21.65
C VAL A 127 3.48 -31.90 -22.75
N ASP A 128 4.43 -31.28 -23.44
CA ASP A 128 5.32 -32.03 -24.33
C ASP A 128 6.23 -32.92 -23.46
N PRO A 129 6.16 -34.27 -23.58
CA PRO A 129 6.95 -35.18 -22.74
C PRO A 129 8.45 -35.09 -23.00
N THR A 130 8.89 -34.35 -24.02
CA THR A 130 10.30 -34.18 -24.38
C THR A 130 10.92 -32.88 -23.84
N ALA A 131 10.12 -32.00 -23.22
CA ALA A 131 10.62 -30.80 -22.58
C ALA A 131 11.32 -31.16 -21.26
N SER A 132 12.63 -31.46 -21.34
CA SER A 132 13.47 -31.66 -20.17
C SER A 132 13.57 -30.35 -19.37
N PRO A 133 13.34 -30.33 -18.04
CA PRO A 133 13.55 -29.13 -17.25
C PRO A 133 15.03 -28.71 -17.36
N GLY A 134 15.24 -27.46 -17.73
CA GLY A 134 16.54 -26.90 -18.08
C GLY A 134 17.59 -27.21 -17.01
N ALA A 135 18.64 -27.91 -17.44
CA ALA A 135 19.84 -28.11 -16.67
C ALA A 135 20.47 -26.75 -16.35
N THR A 136 20.44 -26.34 -15.09
CA THR A 136 21.30 -25.28 -14.56
C THR A 136 22.73 -25.81 -14.58
N ALA A 137 23.44 -25.63 -15.70
CA ALA A 137 24.83 -26.00 -15.83
C ALA A 137 25.71 -24.98 -15.09
N GLY A 138 26.08 -25.31 -13.85
CA GLY A 138 27.28 -24.78 -13.22
C GLY A 138 28.48 -25.65 -13.60
N ALA A 139 29.54 -25.06 -14.18
CA ALA A 139 30.93 -25.52 -14.07
C ALA A 139 31.91 -24.49 -14.66
N THR A 140 32.54 -23.77 -13.75
CA THR A 140 33.96 -23.37 -13.64
C THR A 140 34.98 -23.77 -14.72
N GLY A 141 35.83 -22.81 -15.11
CA GLY A 141 37.29 -22.97 -15.20
C GLY A 141 37.93 -23.12 -16.59
N GLY A 142 38.88 -22.23 -16.93
CA GLY A 142 39.76 -22.38 -18.11
C GLY A 142 40.78 -21.24 -18.29
N THR A 143 41.99 -21.46 -17.77
CA THR A 143 43.14 -20.55 -17.55
C THR A 143 44.04 -20.27 -18.77
N GLY A 144 44.56 -19.03 -18.89
CA GLY A 144 45.95 -18.62 -19.29
C GLY A 144 46.34 -18.52 -20.79
N PRO A 145 47.47 -17.87 -21.18
CA PRO A 145 48.57 -17.28 -20.34
C PRO A 145 49.12 -15.88 -20.76
N GLU A 146 50.01 -15.32 -19.90
CA GLU A 146 51.28 -14.56 -20.13
C GLU A 146 51.39 -13.52 -21.30
N ALA A 147 51.85 -12.27 -21.13
CA ALA A 147 53.25 -11.91 -20.84
C ALA A 147 53.47 -10.41 -20.53
N GLY A 148 54.49 -10.12 -19.69
CA GLY A 148 55.09 -8.80 -19.45
C GLY A 148 55.87 -8.27 -20.67
N PRO A 149 56.69 -7.20 -20.57
CA PRO A 149 57.58 -6.84 -19.45
C PRO A 149 57.22 -5.58 -18.66
#